data_AF-A0A7K4JZE2-F1
#
_entry.id   AF-A0A7K4JZE2-F1
#
_cell.length_a   1.000
_cell.length_b   1.000
_cell.length_c   1.000
_cell.angle_alpha   90.00
_cell.angle_beta   90.00
_cell.angle_gamma   90.00
#
_symmetry.space_group_name_H-M   'P 1'
#
loop_
_entity.id
_entity.type
_entity.pdbx_description
1 polymer ?
#
loop_
_entity_poly.entity_id
_entity_poly.type
_entity_poly.pdbx_seq_one_letter_code
_entity_poly.pdbx_strand_id
1 'polypeptide(L)'
;MEHTSRSQLRTLPTGTKMLEDLNVKLHAAVKNNEMENVKELLEKGADVNSRAEGGWTPLQSAVLVDEDMALFLLEKGADLRARKQNGGTAFIEAGIAGSVRLLELFLAHGSDVNEHDDNGFSAFMEAAWYGKEDALRFLHSKGVDVNMRRIVCEEKRKLNKGGATALMDACKEGHMSVVKVLVEDMNADLNICDNQDRNALIHALKESSHKKPETSVSIALFLLDRGIDVKSRDENGKTALILAAEVDSLELVQALLEKDEVDIDDADAEGNTALVVAVKNNNCSMAELLCEKGARTDVGNLIDIANRKRASDLTKLLLKHKAKFVPKPPTDWEPTSKRWRDHLKKLYEIYRPMIGKLKIFQYIYYKIPKTSLVSIYLGLYGDTEVAVGIGHSSDMKFDKQKRFLEQCGNCKHLVKLFQHEKAKGLVYLCFPLWEHNLEEYLQASERGMGCKDILKMIFQAVGELHSLGFAHQDLRPSKFLIDLNGNIYLEDFDNRRKLIEGNKKLVNTDLEALSRLVLYVITEGKKPFEKIRIEDVAANSPDYEEALDLVKSLKSHDERGLEKFIKHPFFWSKK
;
A
#
# COMPACT_ATOMS: atom_id res chain seq x y z
N MET A 1 4.65 23.70 -63.88
CA MET A 1 5.78 23.79 -62.93
C MET A 1 5.45 22.91 -61.75
N GLU A 2 6.40 22.05 -61.40
CA GLU A 2 6.20 20.69 -60.94
C GLU A 2 5.73 20.54 -59.49
N HIS A 3 4.87 19.52 -59.32
CA HIS A 3 4.59 18.86 -58.06
C HIS A 3 5.88 18.21 -57.53
N THR A 4 6.33 18.61 -56.34
CA THR A 4 7.34 17.86 -55.57
C THR A 4 6.65 17.03 -54.50
N SER A 5 6.48 15.75 -54.81
CA SER A 5 6.10 14.69 -53.88
C SER A 5 7.11 14.60 -52.75
N ARG A 6 6.69 14.89 -51.52
CA ARG A 6 7.44 14.48 -50.31
C ARG A 6 7.33 12.97 -50.16
N SER A 7 8.39 12.27 -50.55
CA SER A 7 8.60 10.87 -50.23
C SER A 7 8.53 10.67 -48.71
N GLN A 8 7.63 9.80 -48.27
CA GLN A 8 7.68 9.22 -46.94
C GLN A 8 8.94 8.36 -46.87
N LEU A 9 10.01 8.89 -46.29
CA LEU A 9 11.15 8.11 -45.83
C LEU A 9 10.67 7.20 -44.68
N ARG A 10 10.18 6.02 -45.05
CA ARG A 10 10.07 4.87 -44.16
C ARG A 10 11.50 4.51 -43.77
N THR A 11 11.93 4.92 -42.58
CA THR A 11 13.20 4.49 -42.01
C THR A 11 13.16 2.97 -41.87
N LEU A 12 13.95 2.27 -42.70
CA LEU A 12 14.20 0.83 -42.52
C LEU A 12 14.77 0.64 -41.10
N PRO A 13 14.28 -0.33 -40.32
CA PRO A 13 14.79 -0.54 -38.97
C PRO A 13 16.28 -0.88 -39.07
N THR A 14 17.10 -0.21 -38.26
CA THR A 14 18.52 -0.55 -38.10
C THR A 14 18.65 -2.03 -37.71
N GLY A 15 19.73 -2.71 -38.10
CA GLY A 15 19.90 -4.15 -37.86
C GLY A 15 19.70 -4.56 -36.39
N THR A 16 20.06 -3.70 -35.45
CA THR A 16 19.81 -3.86 -34.00
C THR A 16 18.32 -3.89 -33.65
N LYS A 17 17.52 -3.01 -34.26
CA LYS A 17 16.07 -2.92 -34.03
C LYS A 17 15.31 -4.10 -34.65
N MET A 18 15.81 -4.66 -35.75
CA MET A 18 15.29 -5.90 -36.34
C MET A 18 15.56 -7.11 -35.43
N LEU A 19 16.76 -7.19 -34.86
CA LEU A 19 17.13 -8.29 -33.95
C LEU A 19 16.35 -8.23 -32.63
N GLU A 20 16.16 -7.03 -32.07
CA GLU A 20 15.31 -6.81 -30.89
C GLU A 20 13.86 -7.25 -31.16
N ASP A 21 13.30 -6.94 -32.33
CA ASP A 21 11.96 -7.38 -32.73
C ASP A 21 11.85 -8.91 -32.89
N LEU A 22 12.88 -9.57 -33.43
CA LEU A 22 12.94 -11.03 -33.53
C LEU A 22 12.99 -11.70 -32.15
N ASN A 23 13.78 -11.17 -31.22
CA ASN A 23 13.89 -11.71 -29.86
C ASN A 23 12.57 -11.56 -29.09
N VAL A 24 11.90 -10.41 -29.19
CA VAL A 24 10.58 -10.20 -28.59
C VAL A 24 9.57 -11.23 -29.13
N LYS A 25 9.59 -11.48 -30.45
CA LYS A 25 8.73 -12.50 -31.08
C LYS A 25 9.08 -13.92 -30.63
N LEU A 26 10.36 -14.24 -30.46
CA LEU A 26 10.80 -15.55 -29.96
C LEU A 26 10.23 -15.82 -28.57
N HIS A 27 10.35 -14.84 -27.66
CA HIS A 27 9.77 -14.98 -26.32
C HIS A 27 8.25 -15.15 -26.34
N ALA A 28 7.54 -14.45 -27.23
CA ALA A 28 6.09 -14.61 -27.39
C ALA A 28 5.74 -16.01 -27.92
N ALA A 29 6.43 -16.48 -28.96
CA ALA A 29 6.21 -17.80 -29.56
C ALA A 29 6.46 -18.94 -28.56
N VAL A 30 7.53 -18.87 -27.76
CA VAL A 30 7.80 -19.85 -26.70
C VAL A 30 6.69 -19.85 -25.65
N LYS A 31 6.27 -18.67 -25.16
CA LYS A 31 5.19 -18.57 -24.16
C LYS A 31 3.85 -19.11 -24.67
N ASN A 32 3.59 -19.00 -25.97
CA ASN A 32 2.39 -19.52 -26.61
C ASN A 32 2.50 -21.00 -27.04
N ASN A 33 3.64 -21.65 -26.78
CA ASN A 33 3.96 -23.01 -27.24
C ASN A 33 3.90 -23.19 -28.77
N GLU A 34 4.34 -22.20 -29.54
CA GLU A 34 4.28 -22.20 -31.01
C GLU A 34 5.59 -22.72 -31.61
N MET A 35 5.84 -24.04 -31.51
CA MET A 35 7.09 -24.69 -31.93
C MET A 35 7.57 -24.31 -33.34
N GLU A 36 6.68 -24.27 -34.32
CA GLU A 36 7.04 -23.92 -35.71
C GLU A 36 7.48 -22.46 -35.85
N ASN A 37 6.83 -21.54 -35.12
CA ASN A 37 7.24 -20.14 -35.10
C ASN A 37 8.61 -19.99 -34.40
N VAL A 38 8.85 -20.75 -33.33
CA VAL A 38 10.16 -20.76 -32.65
C VAL A 38 11.27 -21.23 -33.60
N LYS A 39 11.05 -22.30 -34.37
CA LYS A 39 11.99 -22.78 -35.40
C LYS A 39 12.30 -21.68 -36.43
N GLU A 40 11.26 -21.10 -37.02
CA GLU A 40 11.40 -20.05 -38.04
C GLU A 40 12.14 -18.82 -37.50
N LEU A 41 11.85 -18.40 -36.27
CA LEU A 41 12.48 -17.23 -35.65
C LEU A 41 13.98 -17.47 -35.37
N LEU A 42 14.36 -18.66 -34.90
CA LEU A 42 15.77 -19.01 -34.71
C LEU A 42 16.52 -19.11 -36.04
N GLU A 43 15.89 -19.64 -37.10
CA GLU A 43 16.46 -19.64 -38.46
C GLU A 43 16.68 -18.23 -39.02
N LYS A 44 15.79 -17.28 -38.66
CA LYS A 44 15.95 -15.85 -38.99
C LYS A 44 17.01 -15.13 -38.14
N GLY A 45 17.68 -15.85 -37.23
CA GLY A 45 18.76 -15.31 -36.41
C GLY A 45 18.31 -14.69 -35.10
N ALA A 46 17.11 -15.02 -34.58
CA ALA A 46 16.76 -14.69 -33.21
C ALA A 46 17.77 -15.33 -32.24
N ASP A 47 18.17 -14.60 -31.21
CA ASP A 47 19.12 -15.08 -30.21
C ASP A 47 18.39 -16.01 -29.22
N VAL A 48 18.78 -17.29 -29.23
CA VAL A 48 18.24 -18.34 -28.34
C VAL A 48 18.47 -18.01 -26.85
N ASN A 49 19.44 -17.15 -26.55
CA ASN A 49 19.80 -16.69 -25.20
C ASN A 49 19.36 -15.24 -24.92
N SER A 50 18.49 -14.69 -25.77
CA SER A 50 17.91 -13.37 -25.57
C SER A 50 17.21 -13.24 -24.23
N ARG A 51 17.12 -12.00 -23.71
CA ARG A 51 16.59 -11.71 -22.39
C ARG A 51 15.37 -10.79 -22.50
N ALA A 52 14.23 -11.29 -22.04
CA ALA A 52 13.00 -10.52 -21.91
C ALA A 52 12.98 -9.68 -20.62
N GLU A 53 11.86 -9.01 -20.36
CA GLU A 53 11.58 -8.36 -19.08
C GLU A 53 11.83 -9.34 -17.91
N GLY A 54 12.47 -8.87 -16.84
CA GLY A 54 12.89 -9.74 -15.72
C GLY A 54 14.12 -10.60 -16.01
N GLY A 55 14.74 -10.46 -17.18
CA GLY A 55 15.92 -11.23 -17.58
C GLY A 55 15.64 -12.69 -17.95
N TRP A 56 14.38 -13.03 -18.25
CA TRP A 56 13.98 -14.38 -18.64
C TRP A 56 14.58 -14.78 -19.99
N THR A 57 15.08 -16.00 -20.10
CA THR A 57 15.50 -16.60 -21.38
C THR A 57 14.36 -17.40 -22.04
N PRO A 58 14.44 -17.68 -23.35
CA PRO A 58 13.54 -18.62 -24.02
C PRO A 58 13.50 -19.97 -23.32
N LEU A 59 14.65 -20.54 -22.94
CA LEU A 59 14.73 -21.84 -22.25
C LEU A 59 13.94 -21.86 -20.93
N GLN A 60 14.13 -20.85 -20.07
CA GLN A 60 13.40 -20.77 -18.80
C GLN A 60 11.89 -20.65 -18.99
N SER A 61 11.44 -19.97 -20.05
CA SER A 61 10.02 -19.88 -20.39
C SER A 61 9.49 -21.24 -20.87
N ALA A 62 10.27 -21.95 -21.70
CA ALA A 62 9.90 -23.26 -22.23
C ALA A 62 9.75 -24.31 -21.13
N VAL A 63 10.62 -24.33 -20.13
CA VAL A 63 10.56 -25.27 -18.98
C VAL A 63 9.20 -25.27 -18.28
N LEU A 64 8.52 -24.12 -18.22
CA LEU A 64 7.21 -23.97 -17.58
C LEU A 64 6.03 -24.27 -18.52
N VAL A 65 6.28 -24.39 -19.82
CA VAL A 65 5.24 -24.51 -20.85
C VAL A 65 5.21 -25.92 -21.44
N ASP A 66 6.34 -26.39 -21.96
CA ASP A 66 6.44 -27.64 -22.71
C ASP A 66 7.88 -28.19 -22.68
N GLU A 67 8.01 -29.48 -22.35
CA GLU A 67 9.32 -30.13 -22.22
C GLU A 67 10.05 -30.26 -23.57
N ASP A 68 9.33 -30.55 -24.65
CA ASP A 68 9.93 -30.75 -25.97
C ASP A 68 10.41 -29.42 -26.55
N MET A 69 9.71 -28.32 -26.26
CA MET A 69 10.20 -26.96 -26.51
C MET A 69 11.50 -26.69 -25.76
N ALA A 70 11.60 -27.04 -24.48
CA ALA A 70 12.81 -26.84 -23.71
C ALA A 70 13.99 -27.64 -24.28
N LEU A 71 13.76 -28.90 -24.64
CA LEU A 71 14.75 -29.75 -25.30
C LEU A 71 15.21 -29.20 -26.64
N PHE A 72 14.28 -28.76 -27.48
CA PHE A 72 14.61 -28.16 -28.77
C PHE A 72 15.49 -26.91 -28.60
N LEU A 73 15.20 -26.05 -27.62
CA LEU A 73 16.02 -24.86 -27.36
C LEU A 73 17.43 -25.23 -26.87
N LEU A 74 17.58 -26.30 -26.08
CA LEU A 74 18.91 -26.81 -25.68
C LEU A 74 19.71 -27.30 -26.88
N GLU A 75 19.08 -28.04 -27.82
CA GLU A 75 19.71 -28.45 -29.08
C GLU A 75 20.18 -27.26 -29.92
N LYS A 76 19.50 -26.11 -29.79
CA LYS A 76 19.86 -24.85 -30.45
C LYS A 76 20.87 -24.01 -29.67
N GLY A 77 21.44 -24.53 -28.59
CA GLY A 77 22.52 -23.88 -27.84
C GLY A 77 22.04 -22.91 -26.76
N ALA A 78 20.83 -23.12 -26.21
CA ALA A 78 20.39 -22.39 -25.03
C ALA A 78 21.33 -22.65 -23.83
N ASP A 79 21.72 -21.59 -23.15
CA ASP A 79 22.60 -21.63 -21.98
C ASP A 79 21.82 -22.08 -20.74
N LEU A 80 22.18 -23.26 -20.25
CA LEU A 80 21.59 -23.90 -19.07
C LEU A 80 21.97 -23.18 -17.76
N ARG A 81 23.06 -22.39 -17.77
CA ARG A 81 23.55 -21.60 -16.61
C ARG A 81 23.07 -20.17 -16.62
N ALA A 82 22.30 -19.77 -17.62
CA ALA A 82 21.72 -18.44 -17.67
C ALA A 82 20.81 -18.22 -16.45
N ARG A 83 21.04 -17.12 -15.74
CA ARG A 83 20.24 -16.69 -14.59
C ARG A 83 19.32 -15.54 -14.98
N LYS A 84 18.07 -15.55 -14.54
CA LYS A 84 17.16 -14.39 -14.67
C LYS A 84 17.45 -13.36 -13.56
N GLN A 85 16.76 -12.23 -13.52
CA GLN A 85 17.10 -11.13 -12.61
C GLN A 85 17.03 -11.48 -11.11
N ASN A 86 16.24 -12.49 -10.72
CA ASN A 86 16.20 -12.97 -9.33
C ASN A 86 17.26 -14.05 -9.04
N GLY A 87 18.13 -14.38 -10.00
CA GLY A 87 19.13 -15.43 -9.88
C GLY A 87 18.65 -16.82 -10.29
N GLY A 88 17.37 -17.04 -10.60
CA GLY A 88 16.82 -18.35 -10.97
C GLY A 88 17.36 -18.90 -12.29
N THR A 89 17.58 -20.21 -12.36
CA THR A 89 18.08 -20.97 -13.52
C THR A 89 16.96 -21.87 -14.10
N ALA A 90 17.18 -22.43 -15.29
CA ALA A 90 16.24 -23.40 -15.88
C ALA A 90 16.01 -24.64 -14.99
N PHE A 91 17.02 -25.06 -14.22
CA PHE A 91 16.90 -26.17 -13.25
C PHE A 91 15.97 -25.83 -12.08
N ILE A 92 16.06 -24.62 -11.54
CA ILE A 92 15.14 -24.14 -10.49
C ILE A 92 13.70 -24.07 -11.04
N GLU A 93 13.50 -23.55 -12.26
CA GLU A 93 12.17 -23.54 -12.90
C GLU A 93 11.60 -24.95 -13.14
N ALA A 94 12.45 -25.96 -13.39
CA ALA A 94 11.99 -27.33 -13.56
C ALA A 94 11.41 -27.92 -12.25
N GLY A 95 11.88 -27.44 -11.09
CA GLY A 95 11.27 -27.72 -9.79
C GLY A 95 9.86 -27.14 -9.67
N ILE A 96 9.65 -25.91 -10.14
CA ILE A 96 8.33 -25.26 -10.23
C ILE A 96 7.38 -26.04 -11.15
N ALA A 97 7.86 -26.42 -12.33
CA ALA A 97 7.08 -27.23 -13.27
C ALA A 97 6.75 -28.61 -12.69
N GLY A 98 7.67 -29.17 -11.90
CA GLY A 98 7.63 -30.54 -11.41
C GLY A 98 8.11 -31.57 -12.43
N SER A 99 8.89 -31.13 -13.43
CA SER A 99 9.37 -32.03 -14.50
C SER A 99 10.61 -32.79 -14.04
N VAL A 100 10.41 -34.04 -13.62
CA VAL A 100 11.50 -34.97 -13.26
C VAL A 100 12.47 -35.16 -14.44
N ARG A 101 11.95 -35.27 -15.67
CA ARG A 101 12.76 -35.44 -16.88
C ARG A 101 13.70 -34.27 -17.13
N LEU A 102 13.21 -33.03 -17.01
CA LEU A 102 14.06 -31.85 -17.17
C LEU A 102 15.04 -31.69 -16.00
N LEU A 103 14.63 -31.97 -14.76
CA LEU A 103 15.53 -31.98 -13.61
C LEU A 103 16.68 -32.99 -13.81
N GLU A 104 16.37 -34.21 -14.25
CA GLU A 104 17.37 -35.23 -14.55
C GLU A 104 18.32 -34.82 -15.67
N LEU A 105 17.79 -34.29 -16.77
CA LEU A 105 18.57 -33.80 -17.88
C LEU A 105 19.54 -32.69 -17.45
N PHE A 106 19.05 -31.71 -16.71
CA PHE A 106 19.85 -30.56 -16.27
C PHE A 106 20.97 -30.98 -15.32
N LEU A 107 20.72 -31.91 -14.39
CA LEU A 107 21.77 -32.50 -13.55
C LEU A 107 22.82 -33.25 -14.38
N ALA A 108 22.40 -34.01 -15.40
CA ALA A 108 23.33 -34.68 -16.30
C ALA A 108 24.22 -33.71 -17.11
N HIS A 109 23.73 -32.48 -17.33
CA HIS A 109 24.48 -31.36 -17.94
C HIS A 109 25.16 -30.46 -16.89
N GLY A 110 25.31 -30.97 -15.66
CA GLY A 110 26.15 -30.45 -14.60
C GLY A 110 25.51 -29.38 -13.72
N SER A 111 24.19 -29.14 -13.79
CA SER A 111 23.52 -28.30 -12.78
C SER A 111 23.85 -28.81 -11.39
N ASP A 112 24.05 -27.89 -10.45
CA ASP A 112 24.23 -28.28 -9.05
C ASP A 112 22.86 -28.50 -8.43
N VAL A 113 22.65 -29.67 -7.81
CA VAL A 113 21.37 -30.03 -7.18
C VAL A 113 21.00 -29.06 -6.05
N ASN A 114 22.00 -28.41 -5.45
CA ASN A 114 21.83 -27.43 -4.37
C ASN A 114 21.91 -25.98 -4.85
N GLU A 115 21.93 -25.72 -6.17
CA GLU A 115 21.90 -24.35 -6.64
C GLU A 115 20.60 -23.65 -6.25
N HIS A 116 20.73 -22.35 -5.95
CA HIS A 116 19.60 -21.54 -5.54
C HIS A 116 19.63 -20.14 -6.19
N ASP A 117 18.49 -19.47 -6.15
CA ASP A 117 18.31 -18.09 -6.60
C ASP A 117 18.83 -17.07 -5.54
N ASP A 118 18.71 -15.77 -5.82
CA ASP A 118 19.16 -14.69 -4.93
C ASP A 118 18.30 -14.54 -3.66
N ASN A 119 17.21 -15.30 -3.55
CA ASN A 119 16.34 -15.40 -2.38
C ASN A 119 16.52 -16.75 -1.66
N GLY A 120 17.45 -17.58 -2.12
CA GLY A 120 17.77 -18.88 -1.55
C GLY A 120 16.80 -19.99 -1.94
N PHE A 121 15.90 -19.80 -2.93
CA PHE A 121 15.06 -20.89 -3.44
C PHE A 121 15.91 -21.86 -4.28
N SER A 122 15.93 -23.13 -3.88
CA SER A 122 16.43 -24.24 -4.71
C SER A 122 15.29 -24.94 -5.44
N ALA A 123 15.61 -25.78 -6.42
CA ALA A 123 14.60 -26.59 -7.12
C ALA A 123 13.76 -27.47 -6.16
N PHE A 124 14.37 -27.92 -5.04
CA PHE A 124 13.67 -28.71 -4.01
C PHE A 124 12.66 -27.88 -3.24
N MET A 125 13.01 -26.65 -2.87
CA MET A 125 12.09 -25.71 -2.21
C MET A 125 10.96 -25.27 -3.14
N GLU A 126 11.25 -25.03 -4.42
CA GLU A 126 10.22 -24.74 -5.42
C GLU A 126 9.26 -25.92 -5.60
N ALA A 127 9.77 -27.15 -5.71
CA ALA A 127 8.93 -28.34 -5.79
C ALA A 127 8.02 -28.47 -4.55
N ALA A 128 8.52 -28.14 -3.36
CA ALA A 128 7.72 -28.14 -2.15
C ALA A 128 6.64 -27.04 -2.15
N TRP A 129 7.01 -25.82 -2.56
CA TRP A 129 6.11 -24.67 -2.67
C TRP A 129 4.96 -24.92 -3.65
N TYR A 130 5.22 -25.60 -4.76
CA TYR A 130 4.25 -25.87 -5.82
C TYR A 130 3.60 -27.26 -5.74
N GLY A 131 3.86 -28.02 -4.68
CA GLY A 131 3.20 -29.30 -4.43
C GLY A 131 3.65 -30.43 -5.37
N LYS A 132 4.86 -30.36 -5.92
CA LYS A 132 5.39 -31.29 -6.93
C LYS A 132 6.09 -32.48 -6.28
N GLU A 133 5.28 -33.42 -5.77
CA GLU A 133 5.78 -34.57 -5.02
C GLU A 133 6.80 -35.43 -5.79
N ASP A 134 6.56 -35.73 -7.08
CA ASP A 134 7.49 -36.54 -7.88
C ASP A 134 8.85 -35.88 -8.06
N ALA A 135 8.87 -34.57 -8.33
CA ALA A 135 10.09 -33.79 -8.41
C ALA A 135 10.82 -33.73 -7.07
N LEU A 136 10.08 -33.58 -5.96
CA LEU A 136 10.62 -33.59 -4.61
C LEU A 136 11.31 -34.94 -4.31
N ARG A 137 10.64 -36.06 -4.60
CA ARG A 137 11.18 -37.43 -4.41
C ARG A 137 12.41 -37.66 -5.28
N PHE A 138 12.38 -37.23 -6.53
CA PHE A 138 13.53 -37.31 -7.42
C PHE A 138 14.72 -36.52 -6.87
N LEU A 139 14.53 -35.26 -6.50
CA LEU A 139 15.59 -34.40 -5.98
C LEU A 139 16.19 -34.94 -4.67
N HIS A 140 15.35 -35.46 -3.76
CA HIS A 140 15.82 -36.15 -2.56
C HIS A 140 16.71 -37.35 -2.90
N SER A 141 16.36 -38.16 -3.92
CA SER A 141 17.19 -39.28 -4.37
C SER A 141 18.57 -38.86 -4.92
N LYS A 142 18.75 -37.57 -5.24
CA LYS A 142 20.03 -36.99 -5.70
C LYS A 142 20.84 -36.36 -4.55
N GLY A 143 20.41 -36.53 -3.30
CA GLY A 143 21.19 -36.14 -2.12
C GLY A 143 21.03 -34.68 -1.69
N VAL A 144 19.87 -34.06 -1.96
CA VAL A 144 19.55 -32.72 -1.43
C VAL A 144 19.47 -32.75 0.09
N ASP A 145 20.02 -31.73 0.75
CA ASP A 145 19.76 -31.47 2.16
C ASP A 145 18.33 -30.94 2.35
N VAL A 146 17.44 -31.82 2.81
CA VAL A 146 16.01 -31.54 3.07
C VAL A 146 15.82 -30.41 4.08
N ASN A 147 16.79 -30.24 4.99
CA ASN A 147 16.76 -29.29 6.10
C ASN A 147 17.49 -27.99 5.79
N MET A 148 17.90 -27.78 4.54
CA MET A 148 18.57 -26.56 4.12
C MET A 148 17.70 -25.34 4.39
N ARG A 149 18.30 -24.36 5.06
CA ARG A 149 17.71 -23.04 5.30
C ARG A 149 18.10 -22.10 4.16
N ARG A 150 17.14 -21.36 3.60
CA ARG A 150 17.40 -20.38 2.52
C ARG A 150 18.51 -19.42 2.88
N ILE A 151 19.55 -19.41 2.05
CA ILE A 151 20.67 -18.48 2.17
C ILE A 151 20.38 -17.25 1.32
N VAL A 152 20.47 -16.06 1.92
CA VAL A 152 20.19 -14.77 1.27
C VAL A 152 21.37 -13.82 1.47
N CYS A 153 21.42 -12.74 0.68
CA CYS A 153 22.44 -11.71 0.86
C CYS A 153 22.37 -11.07 2.25
N GLU A 154 23.51 -10.52 2.69
CA GLU A 154 23.65 -9.94 4.04
C GLU A 154 22.62 -8.85 4.34
N GLU A 155 22.28 -8.01 3.35
CA GLU A 155 21.28 -6.96 3.50
C GLU A 155 19.87 -7.51 3.73
N LYS A 156 19.51 -8.62 3.07
CA LYS A 156 18.24 -9.32 3.32
C LYS A 156 18.25 -9.97 4.71
N ARG A 157 19.38 -10.57 5.12
CA ARG A 157 19.54 -11.21 6.43
C ARG A 157 19.40 -10.21 7.58
N LYS A 158 19.96 -9.00 7.46
CA LYS A 158 19.79 -7.90 8.44
C LYS A 158 18.34 -7.45 8.62
N LEU A 159 17.49 -7.71 7.62
CA LEU A 159 16.05 -7.47 7.67
C LEU A 159 15.27 -8.72 8.10
N ASN A 160 15.93 -9.70 8.72
CA ASN A 160 15.36 -10.97 9.15
C ASN A 160 14.69 -11.78 8.00
N LYS A 161 15.15 -11.60 6.75
CA LYS A 161 14.68 -12.39 5.61
C LYS A 161 15.53 -13.65 5.41
N GLY A 162 14.96 -14.66 4.78
CA GLY A 162 15.60 -15.96 4.54
C GLY A 162 15.41 -16.94 5.69
N GLY A 163 16.17 -18.04 5.67
CA GLY A 163 16.15 -19.04 6.73
C GLY A 163 15.04 -20.09 6.65
N ALA A 164 14.00 -19.89 5.83
CA ALA A 164 12.92 -20.86 5.68
C ALA A 164 13.36 -22.15 4.95
N THR A 165 12.62 -23.23 5.15
CA THR A 165 12.89 -24.57 4.60
C THR A 165 11.77 -25.05 3.67
N ALA A 166 12.01 -26.12 2.92
CA ALA A 166 11.00 -26.74 2.04
C ALA A 166 9.74 -27.19 2.81
N LEU A 167 9.87 -27.65 4.06
CA LEU A 167 8.73 -28.00 4.90
C LEU A 167 7.85 -26.78 5.21
N MET A 168 8.45 -25.64 5.51
CA MET A 168 7.71 -24.39 5.75
C MET A 168 6.94 -23.96 4.50
N ASP A 169 7.55 -24.10 3.32
CA ASP A 169 6.92 -23.75 2.04
C ASP A 169 5.70 -24.64 1.75
N ALA A 170 5.84 -25.96 1.89
CA ALA A 170 4.74 -26.90 1.72
C ALA A 170 3.60 -26.65 2.72
N CYS A 171 3.93 -26.34 3.98
CA CYS A 171 2.95 -25.99 5.00
C CYS A 171 2.21 -24.70 4.67
N LYS A 172 2.95 -23.67 4.23
CA LYS A 172 2.39 -22.36 3.88
C LYS A 172 1.41 -22.45 2.72
N GLU A 173 1.73 -23.20 1.68
CA GLU A 173 0.88 -23.35 0.49
C GLU A 173 -0.17 -24.46 0.62
N GLY A 174 -0.14 -25.24 1.70
CA GLY A 174 -1.20 -26.20 2.01
C GLY A 174 -1.05 -27.56 1.31
N HIS A 175 0.16 -27.92 0.90
CA HIS A 175 0.42 -29.17 0.19
C HIS A 175 0.58 -30.34 1.16
N MET A 176 -0.55 -30.81 1.72
CA MET A 176 -0.59 -31.89 2.71
C MET A 176 0.19 -33.15 2.29
N SER A 177 0.09 -33.58 1.02
CA SER A 177 0.85 -34.76 0.55
C SER A 177 2.35 -34.53 0.66
N VAL A 178 2.85 -33.38 0.16
CA VAL A 178 4.26 -32.98 0.27
C VAL A 178 4.70 -32.84 1.71
N VAL A 179 3.88 -32.26 2.60
CA VAL A 179 4.19 -32.18 4.04
C VAL A 179 4.40 -33.58 4.62
N LYS A 180 3.51 -34.53 4.33
CA LYS A 180 3.66 -35.91 4.79
C LYS A 180 4.95 -36.54 4.26
N VAL A 181 5.22 -36.41 2.97
CA VAL A 181 6.44 -36.95 2.36
C VAL A 181 7.70 -36.36 3.00
N LEU A 182 7.74 -35.04 3.22
CA LEU A 182 8.88 -34.39 3.85
C LEU A 182 9.12 -34.92 5.27
N VAL A 183 8.06 -35.08 6.07
CA VAL A 183 8.16 -35.47 7.48
C VAL A 183 8.34 -36.98 7.66
N GLU A 184 7.63 -37.81 6.90
CA GLU A 184 7.60 -39.27 7.04
C GLU A 184 8.71 -39.96 6.24
N ASP A 185 8.94 -39.53 5.00
CA ASP A 185 9.81 -40.24 4.06
C ASP A 185 11.22 -39.61 3.97
N MET A 186 11.33 -38.31 4.30
CA MET A 186 12.55 -37.53 4.09
C MET A 186 13.17 -36.95 5.37
N ASN A 187 12.62 -37.28 6.55
CA ASN A 187 13.13 -36.85 7.86
C ASN A 187 13.33 -35.33 7.97
N ALA A 188 12.40 -34.52 7.44
CA ALA A 188 12.43 -33.07 7.63
C ALA A 188 12.32 -32.72 9.12
N ASP A 189 13.21 -31.85 9.60
CA ASP A 189 13.23 -31.35 10.96
C ASP A 189 12.12 -30.30 11.15
N LEU A 190 11.18 -30.62 12.04
CA LEU A 190 10.01 -29.80 12.35
C LEU A 190 10.37 -28.50 13.09
N ASN A 191 11.50 -28.49 13.80
CA ASN A 191 11.84 -27.45 14.77
C ASN A 191 12.86 -26.44 14.24
N ILE A 192 13.20 -26.50 12.95
CA ILE A 192 13.95 -25.42 12.30
C ILE A 192 13.08 -24.17 12.26
N CYS A 193 13.69 -23.03 12.57
CA CYS A 193 13.07 -21.71 12.42
C CYS A 193 13.72 -20.90 11.29
N ASP A 194 12.91 -20.09 10.62
CA ASP A 194 13.39 -19.07 9.70
C ASP A 194 14.07 -17.91 10.44
N ASN A 195 14.54 -16.89 9.71
CA ASN A 195 15.23 -15.76 10.34
C ASN A 195 14.28 -14.81 11.11
N GLN A 196 12.98 -15.10 11.16
CA GLN A 196 11.98 -14.42 12.00
C GLN A 196 11.51 -15.33 13.15
N ASP A 197 12.26 -16.39 13.47
CA ASP A 197 11.96 -17.36 14.53
C ASP A 197 10.63 -18.14 14.34
N ARG A 198 10.16 -18.24 13.09
CA ARG A 198 8.94 -19.00 12.74
C ARG A 198 9.28 -20.42 12.28
N ASN A 199 8.58 -21.40 12.83
CA ASN A 199 8.67 -22.80 12.42
C ASN A 199 7.54 -23.20 11.44
N ALA A 200 7.53 -24.47 11.01
CA ALA A 200 6.55 -24.98 10.06
C ALA A 200 5.08 -24.84 10.52
N LEU A 201 4.80 -24.90 11.83
CA LEU A 201 3.45 -24.71 12.38
C LEU A 201 2.95 -23.29 12.16
N ILE A 202 3.79 -22.28 12.40
CA ILE A 202 3.42 -20.87 12.16
C ILE A 202 3.20 -20.62 10.66
N HIS A 203 4.02 -21.21 9.79
CA HIS A 203 3.81 -21.13 8.34
C HIS A 203 2.52 -21.85 7.89
N ALA A 204 2.18 -22.98 8.50
CA ALA A 204 0.93 -23.70 8.24
C ALA A 204 -0.30 -22.84 8.55
N LEU A 205 -0.27 -22.07 9.65
CA LEU A 205 -1.41 -21.27 10.10
C LEU A 205 -1.53 -19.88 9.46
N LYS A 206 -0.50 -19.44 8.73
CA LYS A 206 -0.51 -18.15 8.03
C LYS A 206 -1.48 -18.16 6.85
N GLU A 207 -2.18 -17.04 6.66
CA GLU A 207 -3.09 -16.84 5.52
C GLU A 207 -2.30 -16.89 4.18
N SER A 208 -2.82 -17.66 3.23
CA SER A 208 -2.34 -17.73 1.84
C SER A 208 -3.55 -17.65 0.91
N SER A 209 -3.40 -17.01 -0.25
CA SER A 209 -4.48 -16.82 -1.24
C SER A 209 -5.02 -18.13 -1.83
N HIS A 210 -4.24 -19.21 -1.75
CA HIS A 210 -4.56 -20.49 -2.40
C HIS A 210 -4.88 -21.61 -1.41
N LYS A 211 -4.61 -21.41 -0.11
CA LYS A 211 -4.80 -22.42 0.93
C LYS A 211 -6.16 -22.26 1.60
N LYS A 212 -6.94 -23.33 1.63
CA LYS A 212 -8.21 -23.36 2.36
C LYS A 212 -7.96 -23.47 3.89
N PRO A 213 -8.81 -22.86 4.73
CA PRO A 213 -8.67 -22.96 6.18
C PRO A 213 -8.63 -24.41 6.70
N GLU A 214 -9.43 -25.31 6.13
CA GLU A 214 -9.49 -26.71 6.58
C GLU A 214 -8.17 -27.45 6.33
N THR A 215 -7.49 -27.12 5.22
CA THR A 215 -6.17 -27.68 4.89
C THR A 215 -5.11 -27.17 5.87
N SER A 216 -5.16 -25.88 6.24
CA SER A 216 -4.29 -25.29 7.26
C SER A 216 -4.41 -26.02 8.59
N VAL A 217 -5.65 -26.22 9.06
CA VAL A 217 -5.96 -26.96 10.29
C VAL A 217 -5.44 -28.40 10.21
N SER A 218 -5.68 -29.09 9.10
CA SER A 218 -5.23 -30.47 8.92
C SER A 218 -3.70 -30.60 9.01
N ILE A 219 -2.95 -29.68 8.37
CA ILE A 219 -1.49 -29.66 8.44
C ILE A 219 -1.02 -29.36 9.85
N ALA A 220 -1.63 -28.38 10.53
CA ALA A 220 -1.27 -28.03 11.90
C ALA A 220 -1.46 -29.22 12.86
N LEU A 221 -2.61 -29.91 12.80
CA LEU A 221 -2.88 -31.11 13.60
C LEU A 221 -1.85 -32.21 13.31
N PHE A 222 -1.55 -32.47 12.03
CA PHE A 222 -0.52 -33.44 11.67
C PHE A 222 0.86 -33.10 12.26
N LEU A 223 1.28 -31.83 12.23
CA LEU A 223 2.56 -31.41 12.80
C LEU A 223 2.57 -31.54 14.34
N LEU A 224 1.44 -31.25 15.01
CA LEU A 224 1.29 -31.41 16.46
C LEU A 224 1.38 -32.88 16.90
N ASP A 225 0.83 -33.80 16.10
CA ASP A 225 0.94 -35.25 16.31
C ASP A 225 2.39 -35.74 16.15
N ARG A 226 3.21 -35.01 15.39
CA ARG A 226 4.64 -35.29 15.21
C ARG A 226 5.57 -34.54 16.17
N GLY A 227 4.99 -33.84 17.15
CA GLY A 227 5.76 -33.22 18.22
C GLY A 227 6.53 -31.97 17.79
N ILE A 228 5.96 -31.18 16.87
CA ILE A 228 6.49 -29.84 16.58
C ILE A 228 6.42 -28.94 17.81
N ASP A 229 7.43 -28.08 18.01
CA ASP A 229 7.39 -27.04 19.04
C ASP A 229 6.27 -26.02 18.76
N VAL A 230 5.53 -25.67 19.81
CA VAL A 230 4.38 -24.76 19.76
C VAL A 230 4.70 -23.34 20.25
N LYS A 231 5.93 -23.10 20.71
CA LYS A 231 6.37 -21.81 21.29
C LYS A 231 6.72 -20.73 20.28
N SER A 232 6.94 -21.09 19.02
CA SER A 232 7.22 -20.12 17.95
C SER A 232 6.10 -19.10 17.80
N ARG A 233 6.45 -17.89 17.35
CA ARG A 233 5.52 -16.78 17.14
C ARG A 233 5.66 -16.20 15.74
N ASP A 234 4.59 -15.62 15.20
CA ASP A 234 4.64 -14.88 13.95
C ASP A 234 5.28 -13.48 14.11
N GLU A 235 5.39 -12.73 13.01
CA GLU A 235 5.93 -11.37 13.01
C GLU A 235 5.14 -10.35 13.86
N ASN A 236 3.90 -10.66 14.24
CA ASN A 236 3.05 -9.83 15.10
C ASN A 236 3.04 -10.35 16.56
N GLY A 237 3.89 -11.33 16.88
CA GLY A 237 3.95 -11.95 18.21
C GLY A 237 2.82 -12.95 18.48
N LYS A 238 2.04 -13.35 17.47
CA LYS A 238 0.94 -14.32 17.63
C LYS A 238 1.50 -15.72 17.83
N THR A 239 0.99 -16.40 18.84
CA THR A 239 1.26 -17.82 19.11
C THR A 239 0.42 -18.71 18.19
N ALA A 240 0.76 -20.01 18.13
CA ALA A 240 -0.07 -20.99 17.44
C ALA A 240 -1.52 -21.02 17.96
N LEU A 241 -1.74 -20.80 19.26
CA LEU A 241 -3.08 -20.74 19.87
C LEU A 241 -3.89 -19.53 19.39
N ILE A 242 -3.26 -18.36 19.29
CA ILE A 242 -3.92 -17.16 18.75
C ILE A 242 -4.27 -17.38 17.29
N LEU A 243 -3.34 -17.90 16.48
CA LEU A 243 -3.58 -18.19 15.06
C LEU A 243 -4.68 -19.24 14.88
N ALA A 244 -4.74 -20.27 15.73
CA ALA A 244 -5.81 -21.28 15.73
C ALA A 244 -7.19 -20.67 15.99
N ALA A 245 -7.27 -19.68 16.89
CA ALA A 245 -8.50 -18.93 17.14
C ALA A 245 -8.89 -18.01 15.96
N GLU A 246 -7.90 -17.47 15.23
CA GLU A 246 -8.15 -16.64 14.04
C GLU A 246 -8.69 -17.44 12.86
N VAL A 247 -8.18 -18.66 12.65
CA VAL A 247 -8.73 -19.60 11.65
C VAL A 247 -10.05 -20.25 12.09
N ASP A 248 -10.54 -19.89 13.29
CA ASP A 248 -11.82 -20.31 13.86
C ASP A 248 -11.96 -21.84 14.06
N SER A 249 -10.85 -22.53 14.35
CA SER A 249 -10.83 -23.99 14.52
C SER A 249 -10.86 -24.41 15.99
N LEU A 250 -12.03 -24.84 16.47
CA LEU A 250 -12.19 -25.34 17.84
C LEU A 250 -11.33 -26.59 18.10
N GLU A 251 -11.23 -27.49 17.12
CA GLU A 251 -10.44 -28.72 17.20
C GLU A 251 -8.95 -28.42 17.39
N LEU A 252 -8.41 -27.49 16.60
CA LEU A 252 -7.00 -27.11 16.72
C LEU A 252 -6.71 -26.39 18.05
N VAL A 253 -7.63 -25.53 18.49
CA VAL A 253 -7.53 -24.90 19.82
C VAL A 253 -7.53 -25.96 20.92
N GLN A 254 -8.39 -26.98 20.84
CA GLN A 254 -8.39 -28.10 21.79
C GLN A 254 -7.04 -28.85 21.78
N ALA A 255 -6.56 -29.25 20.61
CA ALA A 255 -5.30 -29.98 20.46
C ALA A 255 -4.08 -29.20 20.98
N LEU A 256 -4.04 -27.88 20.78
CA LEU A 256 -2.97 -27.02 21.30
C LEU A 256 -3.04 -26.92 22.84
N LEU A 257 -4.24 -26.80 23.42
CA LEU A 257 -4.42 -26.72 24.87
C LEU A 257 -4.14 -28.04 25.62
N GLU A 258 -3.94 -29.14 24.89
CA GLU A 258 -3.44 -30.40 25.46
C GLU A 258 -1.91 -30.42 25.60
N LYS A 259 -1.19 -29.45 25.02
CA LYS A 259 0.25 -29.32 25.15
C LYS A 259 0.59 -28.46 26.37
N ASP A 260 1.35 -29.03 27.31
CA ASP A 260 1.76 -28.36 28.54
C ASP A 260 2.59 -27.08 28.30
N GLU A 261 3.21 -26.94 27.12
CA GLU A 261 4.00 -25.76 26.78
C GLU A 261 3.18 -24.53 26.38
N VAL A 262 1.87 -24.69 26.13
CA VAL A 262 1.02 -23.60 25.66
C VAL A 262 0.55 -22.74 26.83
N ASP A 263 0.95 -21.47 26.83
CA ASP A 263 0.36 -20.47 27.70
C ASP A 263 -0.96 -19.97 27.07
N ILE A 264 -2.08 -20.21 27.76
CA ILE A 264 -3.42 -19.82 27.31
C ILE A 264 -3.63 -18.29 27.30
N ASP A 265 -2.85 -17.57 28.10
CA ASP A 265 -2.97 -16.12 28.30
C ASP A 265 -1.90 -15.32 27.53
N ASP A 266 -1.09 -15.99 26.73
CA ASP A 266 -0.12 -15.34 25.85
C ASP A 266 -0.83 -14.34 24.92
N ALA A 267 -0.24 -13.16 24.79
CA ALA A 267 -0.77 -12.07 23.99
C ALA A 267 0.15 -11.72 22.81
N ASP A 268 -0.46 -11.30 21.70
CA ASP A 268 0.24 -10.73 20.54
C ASP A 268 0.70 -9.27 20.81
N ALA A 269 1.34 -8.65 19.81
CA ALA A 269 1.82 -7.26 19.91
C ALA A 269 0.71 -6.21 20.13
N GLU A 270 -0.56 -6.55 19.85
CA GLU A 270 -1.72 -5.69 20.11
C GLU A 270 -2.37 -5.98 21.47
N GLY A 271 -1.86 -6.95 22.24
CA GLY A 271 -2.44 -7.40 23.49
C GLY A 271 -3.64 -8.34 23.32
N ASN A 272 -3.84 -8.93 22.15
CA ASN A 272 -4.87 -9.94 21.94
C ASN A 272 -4.39 -11.30 22.42
N THR A 273 -5.16 -11.93 23.32
CA THR A 273 -5.04 -13.36 23.62
C THR A 273 -5.99 -14.17 22.74
N ALA A 274 -5.89 -15.50 22.77
CA ALA A 274 -6.82 -16.38 22.06
C ALA A 274 -8.29 -16.13 22.47
N LEU A 275 -8.54 -15.81 23.76
CA LEU A 275 -9.89 -15.47 24.24
C LEU A 275 -10.38 -14.14 23.64
N VAL A 276 -9.52 -13.13 23.54
CA VAL A 276 -9.87 -11.87 22.88
C VAL A 276 -10.25 -12.11 21.42
N VAL A 277 -9.51 -12.96 20.70
CA VAL A 277 -9.80 -13.33 19.31
C VAL A 277 -11.14 -14.06 19.19
N ALA A 278 -11.40 -15.07 20.03
CA ALA A 278 -12.68 -15.79 20.03
C ALA A 278 -13.87 -14.84 20.26
N VAL A 279 -13.72 -13.88 21.19
CA VAL A 279 -14.73 -12.86 21.46
C VAL A 279 -14.89 -11.89 20.30
N LYS A 280 -13.77 -11.45 19.70
CA LYS A 280 -13.78 -10.64 18.47
C LYS A 280 -14.44 -11.37 17.31
N ASN A 281 -14.37 -12.70 17.23
CA ASN A 281 -15.01 -13.51 16.18
C ASN A 281 -16.48 -13.85 16.51
N ASN A 282 -16.94 -13.57 17.74
CA ASN A 282 -18.25 -13.99 18.23
C ASN A 282 -18.42 -15.53 18.28
N ASN A 283 -17.32 -16.26 18.50
CA ASN A 283 -17.34 -17.71 18.65
C ASN A 283 -17.58 -18.07 20.13
N CYS A 284 -18.83 -18.36 20.49
CA CYS A 284 -19.22 -18.69 21.87
C CYS A 284 -18.59 -20.00 22.35
N SER A 285 -18.57 -21.04 21.51
CA SER A 285 -18.04 -22.35 21.89
C SER A 285 -16.55 -22.30 22.17
N MET A 286 -15.80 -21.56 21.35
CA MET A 286 -14.36 -21.36 21.56
C MET A 286 -14.08 -20.49 22.79
N ALA A 287 -14.86 -19.43 23.01
CA ALA A 287 -14.74 -18.62 24.22
C ALA A 287 -15.08 -19.44 25.48
N GLU A 288 -16.09 -20.32 25.43
CA GLU A 288 -16.43 -21.23 26.53
C GLU A 288 -15.25 -22.15 26.85
N LEU A 289 -14.74 -22.86 25.83
CA LEU A 289 -13.61 -23.77 25.97
C LEU A 289 -12.40 -23.08 26.61
N LEU A 290 -12.02 -21.90 26.10
CA LEU A 290 -10.88 -21.15 26.63
C LEU A 290 -11.11 -20.74 28.10
N CYS A 291 -12.31 -20.27 28.43
CA CYS A 291 -12.64 -19.92 29.82
C CYS A 291 -12.67 -21.14 30.76
N GLU A 292 -13.15 -22.29 30.28
CA GLU A 292 -13.15 -23.55 31.04
C GLU A 292 -11.73 -24.09 31.27
N LYS A 293 -10.83 -23.88 30.30
CA LYS A 293 -9.40 -24.20 30.40
C LYS A 293 -8.60 -23.19 31.21
N GLY A 294 -9.25 -22.18 31.78
CA GLY A 294 -8.63 -21.24 32.73
C GLY A 294 -8.13 -19.94 32.13
N ALA A 295 -8.48 -19.59 30.89
CA ALA A 295 -8.13 -18.31 30.30
C ALA A 295 -8.61 -17.15 31.17
N ARG A 296 -7.72 -16.19 31.40
CA ARG A 296 -8.03 -14.98 32.15
C ARG A 296 -9.07 -14.15 31.42
N THR A 297 -10.10 -13.72 32.15
CA THR A 297 -11.17 -12.87 31.61
C THR A 297 -10.96 -11.37 31.85
N ASP A 298 -9.85 -10.99 32.50
CA ASP A 298 -9.43 -9.59 32.70
C ASP A 298 -8.48 -9.08 31.59
N VAL A 299 -8.41 -9.83 30.49
CA VAL A 299 -7.64 -9.50 29.27
C VAL A 299 -8.47 -8.60 28.35
N GLY A 300 -8.03 -7.35 28.17
CA GLY A 300 -8.77 -6.36 27.38
C GLY A 300 -10.17 -6.06 27.94
N ASN A 301 -11.08 -5.59 27.08
CA ASN A 301 -12.45 -5.28 27.47
C ASN A 301 -13.45 -6.22 26.78
N LEU A 302 -13.43 -7.50 27.16
CA LEU A 302 -14.20 -8.58 26.51
C LEU A 302 -15.71 -8.27 26.46
N ILE A 303 -16.27 -7.76 27.56
CA ILE A 303 -17.70 -7.42 27.65
C ILE A 303 -18.09 -6.29 26.70
N ASP A 304 -17.24 -5.26 26.56
CA ASP A 304 -17.46 -4.16 25.64
C ASP A 304 -17.38 -4.62 24.17
N ILE A 305 -16.42 -5.50 23.84
CA ILE A 305 -16.33 -6.12 22.50
C ILE A 305 -17.62 -6.89 22.19
N ALA A 306 -18.06 -7.77 23.10
CA ALA A 306 -19.29 -8.56 22.93
C ALA A 306 -20.54 -7.68 22.80
N ASN A 307 -20.67 -6.64 23.62
CA ASN A 307 -21.79 -5.70 23.58
C ASN A 307 -21.85 -4.92 22.26
N ARG A 308 -20.71 -4.47 21.73
CA ARG A 308 -20.64 -3.78 20.42
C ARG A 308 -21.08 -4.68 19.28
N LYS A 309 -20.83 -5.98 19.38
CA LYS A 309 -21.31 -7.00 18.43
C LYS A 309 -22.77 -7.42 18.65
N ARG A 310 -23.42 -6.93 19.71
CA ARG A 310 -24.76 -7.37 20.16
C ARG A 310 -24.83 -8.88 20.44
N ALA A 311 -23.72 -9.45 20.92
CA ALA A 311 -23.58 -10.87 21.20
C ALA A 311 -24.05 -11.19 22.63
N SER A 312 -25.37 -11.25 22.85
CA SER A 312 -25.93 -11.41 24.19
C SER A 312 -25.49 -12.69 24.90
N ASP A 313 -25.38 -13.79 24.16
CA ASP A 313 -25.03 -15.09 24.75
C ASP A 313 -23.56 -15.14 25.13
N LEU A 314 -22.69 -14.56 24.29
CA LEU A 314 -21.29 -14.35 24.60
C LEU A 314 -21.10 -13.45 25.83
N THR A 315 -21.85 -12.36 25.95
CA THR A 315 -21.80 -11.49 27.14
C THR A 315 -22.19 -12.26 28.40
N LYS A 316 -23.27 -13.06 28.36
CA LYS A 316 -23.69 -13.90 29.50
C LYS A 316 -22.62 -14.93 29.89
N LEU A 317 -22.02 -15.58 28.89
CA LEU A 317 -20.92 -16.52 29.07
C LEU A 317 -19.73 -15.85 29.76
N LEU A 318 -19.27 -14.72 29.25
CA LEU A 318 -18.14 -13.99 29.83
C LEU A 318 -18.44 -13.56 31.28
N LEU A 319 -19.65 -13.10 31.57
CA LEU A 319 -20.08 -12.76 32.94
C LEU A 319 -20.10 -13.99 33.87
N LYS A 320 -20.54 -15.16 33.38
CA LYS A 320 -20.50 -16.43 34.11
C LYS A 320 -19.05 -16.78 34.51
N HIS A 321 -18.08 -16.47 33.66
CA HIS A 321 -16.65 -16.63 33.93
C HIS A 321 -15.99 -15.41 34.58
N LYS A 322 -16.78 -14.52 35.23
CA LYS A 322 -16.31 -13.37 36.02
C LYS A 322 -15.59 -12.27 35.22
N ALA A 323 -15.77 -12.20 33.91
CA ALA A 323 -15.34 -11.05 33.12
C ALA A 323 -16.02 -9.78 33.62
N LYS A 324 -15.28 -8.67 33.68
CA LYS A 324 -15.81 -7.37 34.12
C LYS A 324 -15.82 -6.41 32.94
N PHE A 325 -16.87 -5.60 32.86
CA PHE A 325 -16.82 -4.41 32.02
C PHE A 325 -15.91 -3.38 32.69
N VAL A 326 -14.81 -3.03 32.03
CA VAL A 326 -13.90 -1.99 32.47
C VAL A 326 -14.06 -0.81 31.52
N PRO A 327 -14.67 0.31 31.93
CA PRO A 327 -14.71 1.51 31.09
C PRO A 327 -13.28 1.89 30.70
N LYS A 328 -13.06 2.23 29.43
CA LYS A 328 -11.74 2.71 28.99
C LYS A 328 -11.42 3.98 29.81
N PRO A 329 -10.26 4.06 30.48
CA PRO A 329 -9.92 5.24 31.26
C PRO A 329 -9.91 6.48 30.35
N PRO A 330 -10.26 7.67 30.87
CA PRO A 330 -10.08 8.91 30.14
C PRO A 330 -8.61 9.00 29.69
N THR A 331 -8.41 9.21 28.41
CA THR A 331 -7.07 9.37 27.83
C THR A 331 -6.66 10.82 27.92
N ASP A 332 -5.41 11.08 28.31
CA ASP A 332 -4.83 12.43 28.40
C ASP A 332 -4.58 13.10 27.03
N TRP A 333 -5.07 12.49 25.94
CA TRP A 333 -4.90 13.02 24.60
C TRP A 333 -5.72 14.29 24.41
N GLU A 334 -5.03 15.37 24.05
CA GLU A 334 -5.63 16.68 23.83
C GLU A 334 -5.42 17.12 22.37
N PRO A 335 -6.50 17.39 21.62
CA PRO A 335 -6.36 17.93 20.27
C PRO A 335 -5.65 19.29 20.28
N THR A 336 -4.77 19.47 19.30
CA THR A 336 -4.14 20.75 18.95
C THR A 336 -5.14 21.70 18.33
N SER A 337 -6.07 21.20 17.50
CA SER A 337 -7.08 22.05 16.86
C SER A 337 -7.93 22.81 17.89
N LYS A 338 -8.23 24.08 17.61
CA LYS A 338 -9.11 24.89 18.47
C LYS A 338 -10.56 24.71 18.05
N ARG A 339 -10.85 24.81 16.75
CA ARG A 339 -12.20 24.67 16.17
C ARG A 339 -12.76 23.26 16.33
N TRP A 340 -11.93 22.25 16.08
CA TRP A 340 -12.40 20.86 15.99
C TRP A 340 -12.24 20.07 17.29
N ARG A 341 -11.71 20.71 18.36
CA ARG A 341 -11.37 20.08 19.64
C ARG A 341 -12.44 19.12 20.16
N ASP A 342 -13.66 19.60 20.36
CA ASP A 342 -14.73 18.80 20.97
C ASP A 342 -15.18 17.63 20.08
N HIS A 343 -15.16 17.82 18.76
CA HIS A 343 -15.47 16.77 17.81
C HIS A 343 -14.38 15.71 17.82
N LEU A 344 -13.11 16.12 17.83
CA LEU A 344 -11.97 15.21 17.86
C LEU A 344 -11.87 14.44 19.17
N LYS A 345 -12.11 15.08 20.32
CA LYS A 345 -12.22 14.38 21.62
C LYS A 345 -13.27 13.28 21.59
N LYS A 346 -14.48 13.62 21.13
CA LYS A 346 -15.56 12.62 20.98
C LYS A 346 -15.16 11.51 20.02
N LEU A 347 -14.53 11.82 18.88
CA LEU A 347 -14.05 10.80 17.94
C LEU A 347 -12.96 9.91 18.55
N TYR A 348 -12.08 10.48 19.37
CA TYR A 348 -11.01 9.78 20.08
C TYR A 348 -11.57 8.81 21.12
N GLU A 349 -12.60 9.21 21.87
CA GLU A 349 -13.25 8.40 22.90
C GLU A 349 -14.10 7.26 22.32
N ILE A 350 -14.90 7.53 21.28
CA ILE A 350 -15.78 6.50 20.73
C ILE A 350 -14.99 5.38 20.06
N TYR A 351 -15.49 4.14 20.16
CA TYR A 351 -14.93 3.07 19.36
C TYR A 351 -15.26 3.24 17.88
N ARG A 352 -14.25 3.03 17.06
CA ARG A 352 -14.36 2.92 15.60
C ARG A 352 -13.43 1.82 15.12
N PRO A 353 -13.86 0.98 14.17
CA PRO A 353 -12.94 0.09 13.47
C PRO A 353 -11.83 0.92 12.83
N MET A 354 -10.58 0.48 13.02
CA MET A 354 -9.43 1.08 12.37
C MET A 354 -9.36 0.66 10.90
N ILE A 355 -8.92 1.57 10.04
CA ILE A 355 -8.61 1.32 8.64
C ILE A 355 -7.10 1.54 8.50
N GLY A 356 -6.31 0.49 8.57
CA GLY A 356 -4.86 0.64 8.79
C GLY A 356 -4.63 1.43 10.07
N LYS A 357 -3.97 2.59 9.99
CA LYS A 357 -3.79 3.50 11.14
C LYS A 357 -4.88 4.57 11.27
N LEU A 358 -5.83 4.63 10.33
CA LEU A 358 -6.87 5.65 10.29
C LEU A 358 -8.09 5.27 11.14
N LYS A 359 -8.46 6.16 12.06
CA LYS A 359 -9.73 6.17 12.79
C LYS A 359 -10.63 7.27 12.21
N ILE A 360 -11.81 6.90 11.73
CA ILE A 360 -12.76 7.83 11.11
C ILE A 360 -14.22 7.42 11.36
N PHE A 361 -15.10 8.42 11.41
CA PHE A 361 -16.55 8.21 11.36
C PHE A 361 -17.20 9.11 10.29
N GLN A 362 -17.68 8.48 9.22
CA GLN A 362 -18.50 9.10 8.17
C GLN A 362 -19.91 9.43 8.69
N TYR A 363 -19.98 10.36 9.64
CA TYR A 363 -21.22 10.86 10.23
C TYR A 363 -21.21 12.39 10.13
N ILE A 364 -22.40 12.98 9.94
CA ILE A 364 -22.52 14.40 9.63
C ILE A 364 -21.91 15.31 10.69
N TYR A 365 -21.88 14.86 11.94
CA TYR A 365 -21.22 15.55 13.05
C TYR A 365 -19.71 15.74 12.84
N TYR A 366 -19.05 14.81 12.15
CA TYR A 366 -17.61 14.88 11.87
C TYR A 366 -17.30 15.40 10.46
N LYS A 367 -18.32 15.84 9.71
CA LYS A 367 -18.13 16.33 8.35
C LYS A 367 -17.59 17.75 8.39
N ILE A 368 -16.48 18.00 7.69
CA ILE A 368 -15.94 19.34 7.52
C ILE A 368 -16.79 20.07 6.46
N PRO A 369 -17.43 21.20 6.80
CA PRO A 369 -18.30 21.91 5.87
C PRO A 369 -17.56 22.48 4.65
N LYS A 370 -18.16 22.27 3.47
CA LYS A 370 -17.85 22.85 2.15
C LYS A 370 -16.37 23.09 1.82
N THR A 371 -15.76 22.06 1.25
CA THR A 371 -14.58 22.10 0.38
C THR A 371 -14.86 21.26 -0.86
N SER A 372 -15.40 21.88 -1.92
CA SER A 372 -15.74 21.27 -3.22
C SER A 372 -16.46 19.89 -3.20
N LEU A 373 -16.51 19.19 -4.35
CA LEU A 373 -17.39 18.02 -4.62
C LEU A 373 -17.09 16.76 -3.78
N VAL A 374 -16.01 16.77 -2.97
CA VAL A 374 -15.57 15.64 -2.14
C VAL A 374 -16.00 15.87 -0.70
N SER A 375 -16.68 14.89 -0.10
CA SER A 375 -17.01 14.99 1.33
C SER A 375 -15.76 14.73 2.17
N ILE A 376 -15.40 15.73 2.97
CA ILE A 376 -14.27 15.66 3.91
C ILE A 376 -14.78 15.47 5.33
N TYR A 377 -14.07 14.64 6.09
CA TYR A 377 -14.40 14.34 7.48
C TYR A 377 -13.19 14.51 8.38
N LEU A 378 -13.42 14.72 9.68
CA LEU A 378 -12.40 14.62 10.71
C LEU A 378 -11.98 13.15 10.87
N GLY A 379 -10.68 12.94 11.08
CA GLY A 379 -10.10 11.64 11.37
C GLY A 379 -8.88 11.76 12.27
N LEU A 380 -8.43 10.61 12.75
CA LEU A 380 -7.18 10.46 13.49
C LEU A 380 -6.33 9.40 12.78
N TYR A 381 -5.11 9.75 12.37
CA TYR A 381 -4.17 8.81 11.80
C TYR A 381 -3.12 8.46 12.85
N GLY A 382 -3.28 7.32 13.52
CA GLY A 382 -2.70 7.11 14.84
C GLY A 382 -3.30 8.12 15.83
N ASP A 383 -2.44 8.91 16.48
CA ASP A 383 -2.84 9.99 17.39
C ASP A 383 -2.80 11.39 16.71
N THR A 384 -2.57 11.45 15.40
CA THR A 384 -2.47 12.71 14.64
C THR A 384 -3.82 13.11 14.04
N GLU A 385 -4.24 14.36 14.29
CA GLU A 385 -5.46 14.95 13.73
C GLU A 385 -5.35 15.17 12.22
N VAL A 386 -6.33 14.68 11.46
CA VAL A 386 -6.33 14.79 10.00
C VAL A 386 -7.70 15.14 9.45
N ALA A 387 -7.71 15.82 8.30
CA ALA A 387 -8.87 15.91 7.43
C ALA A 387 -8.83 14.77 6.40
N VAL A 388 -9.95 14.10 6.16
CA VAL A 388 -9.99 12.87 5.36
C VAL A 388 -10.95 13.03 4.19
N GLY A 389 -10.38 13.03 2.98
CA GLY A 389 -11.14 12.92 1.75
C GLY A 389 -11.40 11.45 1.41
N ILE A 390 -12.63 11.12 1.01
CA ILE A 390 -13.05 9.75 0.71
C ILE A 390 -13.47 9.66 -0.76
N GLY A 391 -12.93 8.66 -1.46
CA GLY A 391 -13.24 8.37 -2.86
C GLY A 391 -13.33 6.88 -3.13
N HIS A 392 -13.84 6.52 -4.32
CA HIS A 392 -13.91 5.14 -4.76
C HIS A 392 -12.61 4.74 -5.47
N SER A 393 -12.11 3.52 -5.24
CA SER A 393 -10.82 3.07 -5.80
C SER A 393 -10.81 2.90 -7.32
N SER A 394 -11.98 2.80 -7.95
CA SER A 394 -12.13 2.76 -9.40
C SER A 394 -12.24 4.15 -10.05
N ASP A 395 -12.33 5.23 -9.25
CA ASP A 395 -12.42 6.58 -9.80
C ASP A 395 -11.04 7.09 -10.21
N MET A 396 -10.79 7.10 -11.53
CA MET A 396 -9.55 7.64 -12.11
C MET A 396 -9.24 9.08 -11.69
N LYS A 397 -10.23 9.87 -11.25
CA LYS A 397 -10.00 11.23 -10.73
C LYS A 397 -9.22 11.21 -9.43
N PHE A 398 -9.45 10.21 -8.58
CA PHE A 398 -8.84 10.09 -7.27
C PHE A 398 -7.38 9.63 -7.36
N ASP A 399 -7.07 8.71 -8.27
CA ASP A 399 -5.68 8.31 -8.57
C ASP A 399 -4.88 9.46 -9.18
N LYS A 400 -5.49 10.22 -10.10
CA LYS A 400 -4.87 11.45 -10.65
C LYS A 400 -4.63 12.49 -9.57
N GLN A 401 -5.55 12.63 -8.62
CA GLN A 401 -5.41 13.53 -7.49
C GLN A 401 -4.25 13.11 -6.59
N LYS A 402 -4.19 11.82 -6.24
CA LYS A 402 -3.11 11.25 -5.43
C LYS A 402 -1.74 11.51 -6.04
N ARG A 403 -1.56 11.17 -7.33
CA ARG A 403 -0.29 11.37 -8.06
C ARG A 403 0.14 12.83 -8.11
N PHE A 404 -0.80 13.76 -8.23
CA PHE A 404 -0.48 15.19 -8.21
C PHE A 404 -0.06 15.66 -6.82
N LEU A 405 -0.77 15.25 -5.76
CA LEU A 405 -0.41 15.60 -4.39
C LEU A 405 0.97 15.05 -3.99
N GLU A 406 1.34 13.87 -4.51
CA GLU A 406 2.69 13.30 -4.36
C GLU A 406 3.77 14.19 -5.01
N GLN A 407 3.45 14.97 -6.06
CA GLN A 407 4.38 15.94 -6.66
C GLN A 407 4.53 17.23 -5.85
N CYS A 408 3.58 17.53 -4.95
CA CYS A 408 3.55 18.77 -4.16
C CYS A 408 4.49 18.75 -2.94
N GLY A 409 5.36 17.73 -2.79
CA GLY A 409 6.20 17.53 -1.60
C GLY A 409 7.04 18.76 -1.21
N ASN A 410 7.58 19.46 -2.20
CA ASN A 410 8.45 20.64 -2.02
C ASN A 410 7.69 21.97 -1.93
N CYS A 411 6.40 22.00 -2.25
CA CYS A 411 5.58 23.21 -2.19
C CYS A 411 5.32 23.60 -0.73
N LYS A 412 5.34 24.89 -0.38
CA LYS A 412 5.08 25.35 1.00
C LYS A 412 3.63 25.69 1.22
N HIS A 413 2.93 26.12 0.17
CA HIS A 413 1.59 26.71 0.25
C HIS A 413 0.53 25.92 -0.52
N LEU A 414 0.82 24.67 -0.90
CA LEU A 414 -0.16 23.73 -1.43
C LEU A 414 -0.53 22.68 -0.37
N VAL A 415 -1.79 22.25 -0.36
CA VAL A 415 -2.22 21.15 0.50
C VAL A 415 -1.45 19.87 0.15
N LYS A 416 -0.89 19.21 1.17
CA LYS A 416 -0.10 17.98 1.00
C LYS A 416 -0.88 16.76 1.43
N LEU A 417 -0.65 15.67 0.72
CA LEU A 417 -1.07 14.35 1.19
C LEU A 417 -0.21 13.96 2.39
N PHE A 418 -0.84 13.76 3.54
CA PHE A 418 -0.16 13.29 4.74
C PHE A 418 0.04 11.76 4.68
N GLN A 419 -1.05 11.03 4.52
CA GLN A 419 -1.08 9.56 4.44
C GLN A 419 -2.30 9.10 3.62
N HIS A 420 -2.36 7.81 3.28
CA HIS A 420 -3.55 7.24 2.67
C HIS A 420 -3.80 5.80 3.11
N GLU A 421 -5.07 5.40 3.06
CA GLU A 421 -5.49 4.03 3.35
C GLU A 421 -6.45 3.51 2.27
N LYS A 422 -6.53 2.19 2.12
CA LYS A 422 -7.48 1.53 1.23
C LYS A 422 -8.24 0.46 1.99
N ALA A 423 -9.57 0.50 1.92
CA ALA A 423 -10.41 -0.55 2.48
C ALA A 423 -11.75 -0.61 1.76
N LYS A 424 -12.24 -1.84 1.53
CA LYS A 424 -13.58 -2.12 0.98
C LYS A 424 -13.88 -1.34 -0.32
N GLY A 425 -12.91 -1.24 -1.23
CA GLY A 425 -13.07 -0.50 -2.50
C GLY A 425 -13.06 1.03 -2.37
N LEU A 426 -12.79 1.57 -1.18
CA LEU A 426 -12.65 3.00 -0.93
C LEU A 426 -11.18 3.37 -0.71
N VAL A 427 -10.84 4.60 -1.08
CA VAL A 427 -9.54 5.23 -0.83
C VAL A 427 -9.76 6.41 0.09
N TYR A 428 -8.95 6.49 1.14
CA TYR A 428 -8.96 7.55 2.14
C TYR A 428 -7.68 8.35 2.01
N LEU A 429 -7.78 9.62 1.61
CA LEU A 429 -6.65 10.54 1.57
C LEU A 429 -6.67 11.40 2.83
N CYS A 430 -5.61 11.32 3.61
CA CYS A 430 -5.46 12.08 4.84
C CYS A 430 -4.64 13.34 4.55
N PHE A 431 -5.14 14.48 5.01
CA PHE A 431 -4.53 15.80 4.86
C PHE A 431 -4.28 16.40 6.25
N PRO A 432 -3.30 17.32 6.38
CA PRO A 432 -3.20 18.17 7.56
C PRO A 432 -4.54 18.86 7.83
N LEU A 433 -4.95 18.88 9.10
CA LEU A 433 -6.19 19.53 9.50
C LEU A 433 -6.02 21.05 9.51
N TRP A 434 -7.03 21.78 9.02
CA TRP A 434 -7.07 23.24 9.02
C TRP A 434 -8.15 23.77 9.97
N GLU A 435 -7.97 25.00 10.44
CA GLU A 435 -8.93 25.67 11.32
C GLU A 435 -10.03 26.34 10.51
N HIS A 436 -9.69 27.06 9.44
CA HIS A 436 -10.66 27.85 8.67
C HIS A 436 -10.34 27.83 7.19
N ASN A 437 -11.33 28.08 6.33
CA ASN A 437 -11.03 28.64 5.01
C ASN A 437 -10.94 30.17 5.08
N LEU A 438 -10.44 30.82 4.03
CA LEU A 438 -10.23 32.28 4.02
C LEU A 438 -11.52 33.08 4.22
N GLU A 439 -12.66 32.61 3.70
CA GLU A 439 -13.96 33.28 3.89
C GLU A 439 -14.38 33.27 5.36
N GLU A 440 -14.29 32.12 6.02
CA GLU A 440 -14.58 31.97 7.45
C GLU A 440 -13.63 32.80 8.31
N TYR A 441 -12.34 32.82 7.96
CA TYR A 441 -11.32 33.56 8.71
C TYR A 441 -11.51 35.07 8.63
N LEU A 442 -11.86 35.62 7.46
CA LEU A 442 -12.07 37.06 7.31
C LEU A 442 -13.32 37.55 8.05
N GLN A 443 -14.32 36.67 8.23
CA GLN A 443 -15.54 36.92 9.00
C GLN A 443 -15.35 36.75 10.52
N ALA A 444 -14.22 36.21 10.99
CA ALA A 444 -13.95 36.03 12.40
C ALA A 444 -13.68 37.36 13.13
N SER A 445 -14.11 37.45 14.40
CA SER A 445 -13.97 38.65 15.23
C SER A 445 -12.54 38.94 15.67
N GLU A 446 -11.68 37.92 15.74
CA GLU A 446 -10.27 38.03 16.11
C GLU A 446 -9.39 37.54 14.96
N ARG A 447 -8.51 38.41 14.46
CA ARG A 447 -7.60 38.11 13.34
C ARG A 447 -6.19 38.52 13.71
N GLY A 448 -5.24 37.60 13.56
CA GLY A 448 -3.82 37.84 13.85
C GLY A 448 -3.00 38.28 12.64
N MET A 449 -3.44 37.94 11.43
CA MET A 449 -2.72 38.24 10.18
C MET A 449 -3.20 39.52 9.50
N GLY A 450 -2.25 40.32 9.02
CA GLY A 450 -2.54 41.47 8.16
C GLY A 450 -2.91 41.05 6.73
N CYS A 451 -3.67 41.91 6.03
CA CYS A 451 -4.11 41.64 4.65
C CYS A 451 -2.96 41.39 3.67
N LYS A 452 -1.82 42.07 3.86
CA LYS A 452 -0.62 41.93 3.01
C LYS A 452 0.00 40.53 3.13
N ASP A 453 0.07 39.99 4.35
CA ASP A 453 0.65 38.66 4.59
C ASP A 453 -0.24 37.56 4.02
N ILE A 454 -1.56 37.70 4.21
CA ILE A 454 -2.57 36.80 3.60
C ILE A 454 -2.39 36.76 2.08
N LEU A 455 -2.38 37.94 1.44
CA LEU A 455 -2.25 38.03 -0.02
C LEU A 455 -0.89 37.52 -0.50
N LYS A 456 0.19 37.73 0.27
CA LYS A 456 1.51 37.21 -0.08
C LYS A 456 1.51 35.68 -0.13
N MET A 457 0.95 35.01 0.87
CA MET A 457 0.84 33.54 0.89
C MET A 457 -0.08 33.01 -0.21
N ILE A 458 -1.18 33.71 -0.51
CA ILE A 458 -2.07 33.37 -1.65
C ILE A 458 -1.30 33.42 -2.97
N PHE A 459 -0.51 34.47 -3.22
CA PHE A 459 0.27 34.61 -4.45
C PHE A 459 1.37 33.54 -4.54
N GLN A 460 2.00 33.22 -3.42
CA GLN A 460 2.98 32.14 -3.34
C GLN A 460 2.34 30.78 -3.67
N ALA A 461 1.15 30.49 -3.13
CA ALA A 461 0.44 29.24 -3.42
C ALA A 461 0.11 29.08 -4.91
N VAL A 462 -0.46 30.12 -5.53
CA VAL A 462 -0.78 30.08 -6.97
C VAL A 462 0.50 30.03 -7.81
N GLY A 463 1.55 30.73 -7.40
CA GLY A 463 2.86 30.68 -8.04
C GLY A 463 3.46 29.27 -8.03
N GLU A 464 3.44 28.59 -6.90
CA GLU A 464 3.90 27.20 -6.77
C GLU A 464 3.11 26.27 -7.69
N LEU A 465 1.79 26.42 -7.77
CA LEU A 465 0.96 25.62 -8.68
C LEU A 465 1.31 25.86 -10.16
N HIS A 466 1.50 27.13 -10.55
CA HIS A 466 1.88 27.51 -11.91
C HIS A 466 3.28 26.98 -12.27
N SER A 467 4.21 26.98 -11.32
CA SER A 467 5.55 26.38 -11.49
C SER A 467 5.51 24.87 -11.70
N LEU A 468 4.50 24.18 -11.16
CA LEU A 468 4.23 22.76 -11.46
C LEU A 468 3.55 22.57 -12.84
N GLY A 469 3.28 23.64 -13.59
CA GLY A 469 2.68 23.60 -14.92
C GLY A 469 1.16 23.56 -14.92
N PHE A 470 0.50 23.83 -13.80
CA PHE A 470 -0.96 23.77 -13.68
C PHE A 470 -1.57 25.13 -13.38
N ALA A 471 -2.75 25.40 -13.94
CA ALA A 471 -3.61 26.50 -13.55
C ALA A 471 -4.78 25.95 -12.73
N HIS A 472 -5.20 26.65 -11.68
CA HIS A 472 -6.22 26.17 -10.75
C HIS A 472 -7.63 26.25 -11.34
N GLN A 473 -7.94 27.34 -12.05
CA GLN A 473 -9.21 27.59 -12.75
C GLN A 473 -10.45 27.73 -11.84
N ASP A 474 -10.25 27.83 -10.53
CA ASP A 474 -11.34 27.96 -9.57
C ASP A 474 -10.92 28.70 -8.29
N LEU A 475 -10.04 29.70 -8.43
CA LEU A 475 -9.54 30.46 -7.29
C LEU A 475 -10.66 31.30 -6.67
N ARG A 476 -11.01 30.96 -5.44
CA ARG A 476 -12.02 31.64 -4.61
C ARG A 476 -11.63 31.51 -3.14
N PRO A 477 -12.18 32.35 -2.23
CA PRO A 477 -11.78 32.34 -0.83
C PRO A 477 -11.85 30.97 -0.16
N SER A 478 -12.90 30.18 -0.45
CA SER A 478 -13.08 28.85 0.13
C SER A 478 -12.00 27.82 -0.26
N LYS A 479 -11.12 28.13 -1.24
CA LYS A 479 -10.02 27.26 -1.68
C LYS A 479 -8.72 27.46 -0.91
N PHE A 480 -8.67 28.47 -0.05
CA PHE A 480 -7.51 28.77 0.76
C PHE A 480 -7.80 28.35 2.19
N LEU A 481 -7.09 27.33 2.65
CA LEU A 481 -7.22 26.72 3.97
C LEU A 481 -6.15 27.32 4.89
N ILE A 482 -6.52 27.57 6.14
CA ILE A 482 -5.70 28.27 7.12
C ILE A 482 -5.50 27.35 8.33
N ASP A 483 -4.26 27.05 8.66
CA ASP A 483 -3.91 26.22 9.81
C ASP A 483 -3.90 27.04 11.13
N LEU A 484 -3.61 26.35 12.24
CA LEU A 484 -3.54 26.97 13.57
C LEU A 484 -2.43 28.03 13.70
N ASN A 485 -1.38 27.95 12.86
CA ASN A 485 -0.24 28.87 12.86
C ASN A 485 -0.45 30.06 11.91
N GLY A 486 -1.57 30.10 11.17
CA GLY A 486 -1.85 31.12 10.17
C GLY A 486 -1.23 30.85 8.80
N ASN A 487 -0.67 29.66 8.54
CA ASN A 487 -0.21 29.33 7.19
C ASN A 487 -1.40 29.09 6.26
N ILE A 488 -1.29 29.60 5.04
CA ILE A 488 -2.33 29.45 4.01
C ILE A 488 -1.91 28.40 2.99
N TYR A 489 -2.83 27.47 2.70
CA TYR A 489 -2.68 26.39 1.74
C TYR A 489 -3.77 26.43 0.68
N LEU A 490 -3.40 26.28 -0.58
CA LEU A 490 -4.34 26.15 -1.69
C LEU A 490 -4.78 24.68 -1.86
N GLU A 491 -6.09 24.45 -1.83
CA GLU A 491 -6.71 23.14 -2.04
C GLU A 491 -7.22 22.94 -3.48
N ASP A 492 -7.09 21.73 -4.03
CA ASP A 492 -7.67 21.34 -5.33
C ASP A 492 -8.30 19.94 -5.24
N PHE A 493 -9.17 19.71 -4.24
CA PHE A 493 -9.77 18.39 -4.02
C PHE A 493 -10.72 17.94 -5.13
N ASP A 494 -11.27 18.86 -5.92
CA ASP A 494 -12.16 18.58 -7.06
C ASP A 494 -11.41 18.35 -8.38
N ASN A 495 -10.08 18.44 -8.38
CA ASN A 495 -9.21 18.16 -9.53
C ASN A 495 -9.65 18.95 -10.78
N ARG A 496 -9.95 20.24 -10.59
CA ARG A 496 -10.39 21.14 -11.67
C ARG A 496 -9.22 21.76 -12.42
N ARG A 497 -8.00 21.64 -11.86
CA ARG A 497 -6.77 22.14 -12.47
C ARG A 497 -6.61 21.71 -13.93
N LYS A 498 -5.98 22.58 -14.70
CA LYS A 498 -5.68 22.38 -16.12
C LYS A 498 -4.20 22.56 -16.37
N LEU A 499 -3.66 21.73 -17.26
CA LEU A 499 -2.26 21.83 -17.68
C LEU A 499 -2.08 23.09 -18.53
N ILE A 500 -1.03 23.88 -18.23
CA ILE A 500 -0.82 25.19 -18.84
C ILE A 500 -0.30 25.09 -20.28
N GLU A 501 0.51 24.08 -20.64
CA GLU A 501 1.10 23.81 -21.98
C GLU A 501 0.77 24.84 -23.10
N GLY A 502 1.43 26.00 -23.07
CA GLY A 502 1.30 27.06 -24.09
C GLY A 502 -0.02 27.84 -24.09
N ASN A 503 -0.99 27.51 -23.23
CA ASN A 503 -2.28 28.16 -23.11
C ASN A 503 -2.29 29.28 -22.06
N LYS A 504 -1.77 30.46 -22.46
CA LYS A 504 -1.74 31.66 -21.61
C LYS A 504 -3.12 32.08 -21.06
N LYS A 505 -4.23 31.70 -21.72
CA LYS A 505 -5.58 32.06 -21.26
C LYS A 505 -5.93 31.43 -19.89
N LEU A 506 -5.38 30.26 -19.59
CA LEU A 506 -5.61 29.59 -18.31
C LEU A 506 -4.97 30.40 -17.17
N VAL A 507 -3.72 30.83 -17.36
CA VAL A 507 -3.00 31.69 -16.41
C VAL A 507 -3.76 33.02 -16.23
N ASN A 508 -4.21 33.63 -17.32
CA ASN A 508 -4.97 34.88 -17.27
C ASN A 508 -6.25 34.78 -16.43
N THR A 509 -6.95 33.64 -16.53
CA THR A 509 -8.15 33.37 -15.72
C THR A 509 -7.82 33.33 -14.22
N ASP A 510 -6.72 32.69 -13.85
CA ASP A 510 -6.24 32.67 -12.46
C ASP A 510 -5.82 34.07 -11.98
N LEU A 511 -5.14 34.86 -12.83
CA LEU A 511 -4.73 36.24 -12.50
C LEU A 511 -5.94 37.17 -12.30
N GLU A 512 -6.99 37.02 -13.11
CA GLU A 512 -8.25 37.75 -12.92
C GLU A 512 -8.92 37.39 -11.59
N ALA A 513 -8.95 36.10 -11.23
CA ALA A 513 -9.46 35.65 -9.95
C ALA A 513 -8.62 36.17 -8.78
N LEU A 514 -7.28 36.19 -8.91
CA LEU A 514 -6.37 36.81 -7.95
C LEU A 514 -6.65 38.32 -7.79
N SER A 515 -6.93 39.04 -8.87
CA SER A 515 -7.30 40.46 -8.80
C SER A 515 -8.56 40.69 -7.95
N ARG A 516 -9.53 39.78 -8.01
CA ARG A 516 -10.72 39.81 -7.16
C ARG A 516 -10.41 39.42 -5.72
N LEU A 517 -9.53 38.45 -5.50
CA LEU A 517 -9.07 38.04 -4.17
C LEU A 517 -8.35 39.19 -3.43
N VAL A 518 -7.56 40.00 -4.15
CA VAL A 518 -6.95 41.22 -3.59
C VAL A 518 -8.02 42.13 -3.01
N LEU A 519 -9.06 42.45 -3.79
CA LEU A 519 -10.18 43.27 -3.32
C LEU A 519 -10.91 42.62 -2.14
N TYR A 520 -11.16 41.32 -2.22
CA TYR A 520 -11.89 40.58 -1.20
C TYR A 520 -11.19 40.61 0.16
N VAL A 521 -9.87 40.40 0.17
CA VAL A 521 -9.09 40.43 1.41
C VAL A 521 -8.98 41.86 1.96
N ILE A 522 -8.75 42.87 1.12
CA ILE A 522 -8.63 44.28 1.58
C ILE A 522 -9.94 44.81 2.15
N THR A 523 -11.07 44.42 1.56
CA THR A 523 -12.41 44.78 2.07
C THR A 523 -12.90 43.86 3.18
N GLU A 524 -12.05 42.94 3.66
CA GLU A 524 -12.34 42.01 4.76
C GLU A 524 -13.54 41.10 4.50
N GLY A 525 -13.77 40.72 3.24
CA GLY A 525 -14.85 39.81 2.87
C GLY A 525 -16.27 40.35 3.11
N LYS A 526 -16.43 41.68 3.29
CA LYS A 526 -17.74 42.32 3.59
C LYS A 526 -18.79 42.15 2.49
N LYS A 527 -18.37 41.82 1.26
CA LYS A 527 -19.27 41.55 0.12
C LYS A 527 -19.00 40.16 -0.45
N PRO A 528 -20.02 39.50 -1.05
CA PRO A 528 -19.83 38.24 -1.77
C PRO A 528 -18.73 38.37 -2.84
N PHE A 529 -17.90 37.34 -2.95
CA PHE A 529 -16.72 37.32 -3.83
C PHE A 529 -17.05 37.63 -5.30
N GLU A 530 -18.22 37.21 -5.78
CA GLU A 530 -18.66 37.43 -7.15
C GLU A 530 -19.11 38.88 -7.43
N LYS A 531 -19.40 39.65 -6.39
CA LYS A 531 -19.98 41.01 -6.49
C LYS A 531 -18.98 42.11 -6.18
N ILE A 532 -17.78 41.76 -5.74
CA ILE A 532 -16.81 42.75 -5.29
C ILE A 532 -16.20 43.53 -6.44
N ARG A 533 -16.05 44.84 -6.23
CA ARG A 533 -15.47 45.77 -7.20
C ARG A 533 -14.51 46.72 -6.50
N ILE A 534 -13.73 47.46 -7.30
CA ILE A 534 -12.71 48.36 -6.79
C ILE A 534 -13.31 49.52 -5.99
N GLU A 535 -14.53 49.94 -6.33
CA GLU A 535 -15.26 51.01 -5.63
C GLU A 535 -15.65 50.63 -4.20
N ASP A 536 -15.53 49.34 -3.84
CA ASP A 536 -15.78 48.84 -2.49
C ASP A 536 -14.57 49.05 -1.55
N VAL A 537 -13.40 49.38 -2.10
CA VAL A 537 -12.23 49.74 -1.31
C VAL A 537 -12.34 51.21 -0.90
N ALA A 538 -12.17 51.49 0.39
CA ALA A 538 -12.28 52.85 0.91
C ALA A 538 -11.20 53.75 0.28
N ALA A 539 -11.60 54.83 -0.39
CA ALA A 539 -10.68 55.73 -1.10
C ALA A 539 -9.69 56.46 -0.18
N ASN A 540 -9.99 56.54 1.12
CA ASN A 540 -9.11 57.07 2.16
C ASN A 540 -8.19 56.00 2.77
N SER A 541 -8.25 54.75 2.31
CA SER A 541 -7.33 53.69 2.76
C SER A 541 -5.92 54.04 2.31
N PRO A 542 -4.92 53.95 3.20
CA PRO A 542 -3.55 54.30 2.83
C PRO A 542 -2.96 53.32 1.81
N ASP A 543 -3.56 52.14 1.59
CA ASP A 543 -3.12 51.15 0.58
C ASP A 543 -3.98 51.20 -0.71
N TYR A 544 -4.87 52.19 -0.87
CA TYR A 544 -5.82 52.25 -1.99
C TYR A 544 -5.12 52.34 -3.36
N GLU A 545 -4.16 53.25 -3.51
CA GLU A 545 -3.47 53.46 -4.78
C GLU A 545 -2.60 52.25 -5.18
N GLU A 546 -1.85 51.68 -4.24
CA GLU A 546 -1.04 50.50 -4.50
C GLU A 546 -1.90 49.25 -4.76
N ALA A 547 -3.05 49.13 -4.11
CA ALA A 547 -4.00 48.05 -4.39
C ALA A 547 -4.63 48.20 -5.78
N LEU A 548 -5.00 49.43 -6.16
CA LEU A 548 -5.54 49.74 -7.48
C LEU A 548 -4.54 49.40 -8.60
N ASP A 549 -3.28 49.77 -8.41
CA ASP A 549 -2.19 49.48 -9.37
C ASP A 549 -1.93 47.96 -9.49
N LEU A 550 -1.91 47.25 -8.37
CA LEU A 550 -1.76 45.80 -8.34
C LEU A 550 -2.91 45.10 -9.08
N VAL A 551 -4.15 45.49 -8.81
CA VAL A 551 -5.35 44.92 -9.45
C VAL A 551 -5.34 45.21 -10.97
N LYS A 552 -4.95 46.41 -11.39
CA LYS A 552 -4.81 46.75 -12.82
C LYS A 552 -3.75 45.90 -13.50
N SER A 553 -2.58 45.75 -12.87
CA SER A 553 -1.46 44.96 -13.39
C SER A 553 -1.81 43.47 -13.55
N LEU A 554 -2.62 42.92 -12.64
CA LEU A 554 -3.13 41.54 -12.76
C LEU A 554 -4.12 41.39 -13.92
N LYS A 555 -5.03 42.37 -14.10
CA LYS A 555 -6.03 42.37 -15.17
C LYS A 555 -5.45 42.65 -16.56
N SER A 556 -4.32 43.34 -16.66
CA SER A 556 -3.61 43.54 -17.92
C SER A 556 -2.80 42.31 -18.36
N HIS A 557 -2.89 41.20 -17.61
CA HIS A 557 -2.23 39.92 -17.90
C HIS A 557 -0.73 40.06 -18.11
N ASP A 558 -0.09 40.85 -17.25
CA ASP A 558 1.32 41.18 -17.36
C ASP A 558 2.21 39.91 -17.36
N GLU A 559 3.08 39.78 -18.37
CA GLU A 559 3.94 38.60 -18.59
C GLU A 559 5.09 38.49 -17.56
N ARG A 560 5.16 39.40 -16.59
CA ARG A 560 6.19 39.47 -15.55
C ARG A 560 6.25 38.23 -14.63
N GLY A 561 5.19 37.44 -14.53
CA GLY A 561 5.09 36.24 -13.68
C GLY A 561 4.78 36.56 -12.20
N LEU A 562 4.15 35.62 -11.48
CA LEU A 562 3.64 35.82 -10.11
C LEU A 562 4.71 36.21 -9.08
N GLU A 563 5.96 35.75 -9.24
CA GLU A 563 7.07 36.12 -8.35
C GLU A 563 7.39 37.62 -8.37
N LYS A 564 7.18 38.30 -9.50
CA LYS A 564 7.40 39.75 -9.61
C LYS A 564 6.27 40.54 -8.96
N PHE A 565 5.04 40.01 -8.95
CA PHE A 565 3.92 40.62 -8.25
C PHE A 565 4.10 40.62 -6.72
N ILE A 566 4.76 39.62 -6.14
CA ILE A 566 5.08 39.61 -4.70
C ILE A 566 6.04 40.75 -4.30
N LYS A 567 6.81 41.29 -5.27
CA LYS A 567 7.72 42.43 -5.06
C LYS A 567 7.04 43.79 -5.28
N HIS A 568 5.76 43.80 -5.64
CA HIS A 568 4.98 45.02 -5.90
C HIS A 568 4.95 45.95 -4.67
N PRO A 569 4.96 47.29 -4.83
CA PRO A 569 4.93 48.25 -3.72
C PRO A 569 3.83 48.02 -2.68
N PHE A 570 2.70 47.46 -3.12
CA PHE A 570 1.61 47.03 -2.23
C PHE A 570 2.10 46.17 -1.04
N PHE A 571 3.06 45.26 -1.27
CA PHE A 571 3.58 44.35 -0.24
C PHE A 571 4.69 44.95 0.63
N TRP A 572 5.09 46.20 0.42
CA TRP A 572 6.12 46.83 1.24
C TRP A 572 5.56 47.23 2.61
N SER A 573 6.34 46.99 3.67
CA SER A 573 6.06 47.52 4.99
C SER A 573 6.14 49.04 4.94
N LYS A 574 5.10 49.73 5.41
CA LYS A 574 5.17 51.18 5.60
C LYS A 574 6.14 51.45 6.75
N LYS A 575 7.18 52.25 6.47
CA LYS A 575 8.13 52.72 7.48
C LYS A 575 7.45 53.64 8.48
#